data_AF-A0A535D4P3-F1
#
_entry.id   AF-A0A535D4P3-F1
#
_cell.length_a   1.000
_cell.length_b   1.000
_cell.length_c   1.000
_cell.angle_alpha   90.00
_cell.angle_beta   90.00
_cell.angle_gamma   90.00
#
_symmetry.space_group_name_H-M   'P 1'
#
loop_
_entity.id
_entity.type
_entity.pdbx_description
1 polymer ?
#
loop_
_entity_poly.entity_id
_entity_poly.type
_entity_poly.pdbx_seq_one_letter_code
_entity_poly.pdbx_strand_id
1 'polypeptide(L)'
;MHLSYRRRSTLRMLIAFIVTFGLVRLLTYAIHQNLGPFHDIVLGGGEQGTVHIHHYIWGLVLIAVCGFLALSLDAARWHPVLAIPFGIGLALVLDEFALLLQLKDVYWARQGRVSVD
;
A
#
# COMPACT_ATOMS: atom_id res chain seq x y z
N MET A 1 -3.11 -25.70 21.41
CA MET A 1 -2.84 -25.93 19.97
C MET A 1 -1.75 -24.95 19.52
N HIS A 2 -0.48 -25.38 19.41
CA HIS A 2 0.61 -24.50 18.94
C HIS A 2 0.56 -24.38 17.42
N LEU A 3 0.20 -23.20 16.90
CA LEU A 3 0.22 -22.93 15.47
C LEU A 3 1.67 -22.88 14.96
N SER A 4 1.95 -23.53 13.82
CA SER A 4 3.24 -23.42 13.14
C SER A 4 3.54 -21.96 12.78
N TYR A 5 4.82 -21.58 12.73
CA TYR A 5 5.23 -20.21 12.39
C TYR A 5 4.61 -19.75 11.07
N ARG A 6 4.58 -20.63 10.05
CA ARG A 6 3.93 -20.37 8.76
C ARG A 6 2.46 -19.98 8.92
N ARG A 7 1.65 -20.76 9.64
CA ARG A 7 0.22 -20.46 9.85
C ARG A 7 0.02 -19.14 10.60
N ARG A 8 0.84 -18.87 11.62
CA ARG A 8 0.80 -17.59 12.35
C ARG A 8 1.12 -16.41 11.46
N SER A 9 2.14 -16.52 10.60
CA SER A 9 2.49 -15.48 9.64
C SER A 9 1.34 -15.20 8.68
N THR A 10 0.78 -16.24 8.06
CA THR A 10 -0.33 -16.08 7.09
C THR A 10 -1.54 -15.39 7.71
N LEU A 11 -1.97 -15.83 8.91
CA LEU A 11 -3.12 -15.23 9.59
C LEU A 11 -2.86 -13.76 9.97
N ARG A 12 -1.68 -13.46 10.53
CA ARG A 12 -1.32 -12.09 10.92
C ARG A 12 -1.24 -11.15 9.72
N MET A 13 -0.62 -11.60 8.63
CA MET A 13 -0.57 -10.86 7.37
C MET A 13 -1.98 -10.59 6.84
N LEU A 14 -2.83 -11.62 6.78
CA LEU A 14 -4.19 -11.49 6.26
C LEU A 14 -5.04 -10.54 7.10
N ILE A 15 -4.99 -10.67 8.43
CA ILE A 15 -5.73 -9.79 9.35
C ILE A 15 -5.23 -8.35 9.20
N ALA A 16 -3.91 -8.13 9.21
CA ALA A 16 -3.33 -6.80 9.04
C ALA A 16 -3.74 -6.18 7.71
N PHE A 17 -3.72 -6.96 6.63
CA PHE A 17 -4.16 -6.55 5.31
C PHE A 17 -5.64 -6.15 5.30
N ILE A 18 -6.55 -7.03 5.73
CA ILE A 18 -8.01 -6.78 5.71
C ILE A 18 -8.34 -5.54 6.53
N VAL A 19 -7.80 -5.45 7.75
CA VAL A 19 -8.06 -4.32 8.65
C VAL A 19 -7.54 -3.03 8.04
N THR A 20 -6.29 -3.01 7.56
CA THR A 20 -5.70 -1.79 6.97
C THR A 20 -6.45 -1.36 5.72
N PHE A 21 -6.71 -2.29 4.80
CA PHE A 21 -7.43 -2.01 3.55
C PHE A 21 -8.85 -1.49 3.84
N GLY A 22 -9.56 -2.15 4.75
CA GLY A 22 -10.89 -1.71 5.18
C GLY A 22 -10.86 -0.31 5.80
N LEU A 23 -9.91 -0.03 6.71
CA LEU A 23 -9.77 1.27 7.35
C LEU A 23 -9.47 2.39 6.34
N VAL A 24 -8.51 2.18 5.45
CA VAL A 24 -8.17 3.19 4.41
C VAL A 24 -9.38 3.43 3.51
N ARG A 25 -10.08 2.39 3.07
CA ARG A 25 -11.26 2.53 2.21
C ARG A 25 -12.43 3.23 2.91
N LEU A 26 -12.66 2.92 4.19
CA LEU A 26 -13.68 3.59 5.00
C LEU A 26 -13.33 5.06 5.24
N LEU A 27 -12.06 5.38 5.47
CA LEU A 27 -11.60 6.75 5.62
C LEU A 27 -11.82 7.55 4.34
N THR A 28 -11.39 7.02 3.19
CA THR A 28 -11.62 7.64 1.87
C THR A 28 -13.10 7.83 1.60
N TYR A 29 -13.93 6.82 1.90
CA TYR A 29 -15.38 6.94 1.79
C TYR A 29 -15.95 8.04 2.71
N ALA A 30 -15.51 8.10 3.96
CA ALA A 30 -15.98 9.11 4.92
C ALA A 30 -15.61 10.53 4.48
N ILE A 31 -14.37 10.74 4.01
CA ILE A 31 -13.92 12.02 3.45
C ILE A 31 -14.79 12.42 2.25
N HIS A 32 -15.02 11.50 1.31
CA HIS A 32 -15.88 11.77 0.14
C HIS A 32 -17.34 12.11 0.50
N GLN A 33 -17.86 11.56 1.59
CA GLN A 33 -19.22 11.83 2.07
C GLN A 33 -19.29 13.01 3.06
N ASN A 34 -18.18 13.71 3.32
CA ASN A 34 -18.06 14.74 4.37
C ASN A 34 -18.52 14.24 5.76
N LEU A 35 -18.29 12.96 6.04
CA LEU A 35 -18.65 12.32 7.30
C LEU A 35 -17.49 12.44 8.31
N GLY A 36 -17.64 13.32 9.29
CA GLY A 36 -16.67 13.53 10.37
C GLY A 36 -15.60 14.58 10.04
N PRO A 37 -14.65 14.82 10.96
CA PRO A 37 -13.64 15.88 10.83
C PRO A 37 -12.44 15.48 9.95
N PHE A 38 -12.60 14.48 9.08
CA PHE A 38 -11.51 13.94 8.28
C PHE A 38 -11.40 14.72 6.97
N HIS A 39 -10.19 15.20 6.66
CA HIS A 39 -9.88 15.89 5.41
C HIS A 39 -8.62 15.29 4.79
N ASP A 40 -8.48 15.43 3.47
CA ASP A 40 -7.27 15.02 2.77
C ASP A 40 -6.05 15.78 3.28
N ILE A 41 -4.97 15.06 3.58
CA ILE A 41 -3.70 15.65 3.95
C ILE A 41 -2.92 15.94 2.68
N VAL A 42 -2.91 17.20 2.28
CA VAL A 42 -2.13 17.68 1.13
C VAL A 42 -0.79 18.20 1.63
N LEU A 43 0.31 17.55 1.24
CA LEU A 43 1.67 18.01 1.52
C LEU A 43 2.18 18.83 0.32
N GLY A 44 2.42 20.13 0.55
CA GLY A 44 2.98 21.05 -0.44
C GLY A 44 1.94 22.00 -1.04
N GLY A 45 1.74 23.16 -0.42
CA GLY A 45 0.85 24.23 -0.91
C GLY A 45 1.65 25.49 -1.25
N GLY A 46 2.41 25.45 -2.34
CA GLY A 46 3.15 26.60 -2.88
C GLY A 46 3.03 26.68 -4.39
N GLU A 47 3.49 27.79 -4.98
CA GLU A 47 3.35 28.16 -6.41
C GLU A 47 3.84 27.12 -7.43
N GLN A 48 4.54 26.06 -6.98
CA GLN A 48 5.11 25.00 -7.82
C GLN A 48 4.24 23.73 -7.94
N GLY A 49 3.04 23.74 -7.37
CA GLY A 49 2.07 22.64 -7.45
C GLY A 49 2.15 21.66 -6.28
N THR A 50 1.04 20.95 -6.03
CA THR A 50 0.90 19.93 -5.00
C THR A 50 1.58 18.62 -5.41
N VAL A 51 2.59 18.18 -4.65
CA VAL A 51 3.18 16.85 -4.85
C VAL A 51 2.38 15.83 -4.05
N HIS A 52 1.49 15.12 -4.75
CA HIS A 52 0.75 14.00 -4.16
C HIS A 52 1.66 12.78 -4.06
N ILE A 53 2.38 12.65 -2.94
CA ILE A 53 3.02 11.39 -2.59
C ILE A 53 1.91 10.40 -2.25
N HIS A 54 1.65 9.47 -3.16
CA HIS A 54 0.64 8.44 -2.94
C HIS A 54 1.17 7.43 -1.91
N HIS A 55 0.30 6.97 -1.01
CA HIS A 55 0.68 6.08 0.08
C HIS A 55 1.17 4.70 -0.37
N TYR A 56 0.98 4.35 -1.65
CA TYR A 56 1.54 3.10 -2.21
C TYR A 56 3.07 3.04 -2.10
N ILE A 57 3.78 4.18 -2.13
CA ILE A 57 5.25 4.20 -2.01
C ILE A 57 5.69 3.66 -0.65
N TRP A 58 5.01 4.08 0.43
CA TRP A 58 5.26 3.53 1.77
C TRP A 58 4.92 2.05 1.83
N GLY A 59 3.85 1.63 1.13
CA GLY A 59 3.50 0.23 0.98
C GLY A 59 4.61 -0.60 0.31
N LEU A 60 5.19 -0.09 -0.78
CA LEU A 60 6.32 -0.72 -1.47
C LEU A 60 7.56 -0.83 -0.57
N VAL A 61 7.90 0.24 0.16
CA VAL A 61 9.04 0.23 1.10
C VAL A 61 8.83 -0.83 2.19
N LEU A 62 7.63 -0.91 2.77
CA LEU A 62 7.30 -1.93 3.79
C LEU A 62 7.44 -3.34 3.24
N ILE A 63 6.86 -3.61 2.07
CA ILE A 63 6.95 -4.93 1.42
C ILE A 63 8.41 -5.30 1.15
N ALA A 64 9.19 -4.38 0.58
CA ALA A 64 10.58 -4.61 0.21
C ALA A 64 11.45 -4.92 1.44
N VAL A 65 11.35 -4.09 2.50
CA VAL A 65 12.12 -4.28 3.73
C VAL A 65 11.71 -5.57 4.44
N CYS A 66 10.41 -5.85 4.57
CA CYS A 66 9.94 -7.05 5.24
C CYS A 66 10.30 -8.32 4.46
N GLY A 67 10.17 -8.28 3.13
CA GLY A 67 10.57 -9.37 2.25
C GLY A 67 12.06 -9.65 2.32
N PHE A 68 12.90 -8.60 2.27
CA PHE A 68 14.34 -8.71 2.46
C PHE A 68 14.69 -9.34 3.81
N LEU A 69 14.15 -8.81 4.92
CA LEU A 69 14.40 -9.35 6.25
C LEU A 69 13.92 -10.79 6.41
N ALA A 70 12.79 -11.17 5.80
CA ALA A 70 12.29 -12.54 5.83
C ALA A 70 13.19 -13.52 5.08
N LEU A 71 13.93 -13.05 4.06
CA LEU A 71 14.90 -13.86 3.32
C LEU A 71 16.29 -13.88 3.99
N SER A 72 16.69 -12.78 4.64
CA SER A 72 18.02 -12.64 5.25
C SER A 72 18.13 -13.21 6.67
N LEU A 73 17.01 -13.35 7.38
CA LEU A 73 17.02 -13.86 8.76
C LEU A 73 16.81 -15.39 8.78
N ASP A 74 17.83 -16.12 9.25
CA ASP A 74 17.81 -17.60 9.38
C ASP A 74 16.83 -18.15 10.42
N ALA A 75 16.06 -17.29 11.09
CA ALA A 75 15.14 -17.70 12.15
C ALA A 75 13.68 -17.47 11.75
N ALA A 76 13.00 -18.55 11.33
CA ALA A 76 11.57 -18.57 10.97
C ALA A 76 10.63 -18.03 12.06
N ARG A 77 11.11 -17.89 13.30
CA ARG A 77 10.41 -17.22 14.42
C ARG A 77 10.08 -15.76 14.15
N TRP A 78 10.81 -15.09 13.25
CA TRP A 78 10.58 -13.68 12.88
C TRP A 78 9.45 -13.51 11.87
N HIS A 79 9.12 -14.55 11.09
CA HIS A 79 8.14 -14.44 10.02
C HIS A 79 6.77 -13.93 10.51
N PRO A 80 6.23 -14.34 11.68
CA PRO A 80 4.95 -13.82 12.14
C PRO A 80 4.99 -12.36 12.59
N VAL A 81 6.16 -11.81 12.87
CA VAL A 81 6.32 -10.38 13.19
C VAL A 81 6.39 -9.59 11.90
N LEU A 82 7.23 -10.01 10.96
CA LEU A 82 7.39 -9.37 9.64
C LEU A 82 6.11 -9.44 8.79
N ALA A 83 5.27 -10.47 9.00
CA ALA A 83 3.99 -10.64 8.33
C ALA A 83 3.02 -9.47 8.52
N ILE A 84 3.05 -8.79 9.67
CA ILE A 84 2.14 -7.67 9.96
C ILE A 84 2.47 -6.45 9.08
N PRO A 85 3.68 -5.85 9.15
CA PRO A 85 4.03 -4.72 8.28
C PRO A 85 4.00 -5.09 6.80
N PHE A 86 4.29 -6.34 6.44
CA PHE A 86 4.10 -6.82 5.06
C PHE A 86 2.63 -6.74 4.62
N GLY A 87 1.69 -7.22 5.45
CA GLY A 87 0.25 -7.15 5.16
C GLY A 87 -0.27 -5.71 5.07
N ILE A 88 0.21 -4.82 5.94
CA ILE A 88 -0.07 -3.37 5.87
C ILE A 88 0.42 -2.81 4.54
N GLY A 89 1.68 -3.08 4.17
CA GLY A 89 2.24 -2.58 2.93
C GLY A 89 1.47 -3.05 1.70
N LEU A 90 1.04 -4.31 1.68
CA LEU A 90 0.20 -4.87 0.63
C LEU A 90 -1.16 -4.16 0.53
N ALA A 91 -1.78 -3.82 1.66
CA ALA A 91 -3.05 -3.09 1.67
C ALA A 91 -2.90 -1.68 1.08
N LEU A 92 -1.83 -0.96 1.42
CA LEU A 92 -1.56 0.38 0.87
C LEU A 92 -1.32 0.36 -0.64
N VAL A 93 -0.59 -0.64 -1.15
CA VAL A 93 -0.38 -0.79 -2.59
C VAL A 93 -1.67 -1.13 -3.31
N LEU A 94 -2.49 -2.03 -2.74
CA LEU A 94 -3.74 -2.46 -3.37
C LEU A 94 -4.81 -1.36 -3.36
N ASP A 95 -4.86 -0.54 -2.31
CA ASP A 95 -5.82 0.55 -2.21
C ASP A 95 -5.74 1.53 -3.39
N GLU A 96 -4.50 1.74 -3.87
CA GLU A 96 -4.14 2.59 -5.01
C GLU A 96 -4.21 1.86 -6.37
N PHE A 97 -4.50 0.55 -6.39
CA PHE A 97 -4.47 -0.23 -7.62
C PHE A 97 -5.54 0.21 -8.64
N ALA A 98 -6.67 0.73 -8.18
CA ALA A 98 -7.68 1.32 -9.06
C ALA A 98 -7.14 2.57 -9.78
N LEU A 99 -6.37 3.40 -9.07
CA LEU A 99 -5.70 4.58 -9.64
C LEU A 99 -4.55 4.17 -10.57
N LEU A 100 -3.82 3.08 -10.29
CA LEU A 100 -2.81 2.52 -11.19
C LEU A 100 -3.39 1.95 -12.50
N LEU A 101 -4.56 1.30 -12.45
CA LEU A 101 -5.24 0.84 -13.66
C LEU A 101 -5.79 2.01 -14.50
N GLN A 102 -6.30 3.06 -13.86
CA GLN A 102 -6.66 4.30 -14.57
C GLN A 102 -5.42 5.05 -15.09
N LEU A 103 -4.28 4.98 -14.42
CA LEU A 103 -3.02 5.55 -14.88
C LEU A 103 -2.49 4.87 -16.16
N LYS A 104 -2.81 3.58 -16.37
CA LYS A 104 -2.55 2.93 -17.68
C LYS A 104 -3.33 3.61 -18.79
N ASP A 105 -4.60 3.97 -18.57
CA ASP A 105 -5.39 4.65 -19.60
C ASP A 105 -4.73 5.98 -20.01
N VAL A 106 -4.14 6.72 -19.06
CA VAL A 106 -3.41 7.97 -19.35
C VAL A 106 -2.04 7.74 -20.03
N TYR A 107 -1.31 6.68 -19.65
CA TYR A 107 -0.04 6.33 -20.30
C TYR A 107 -0.27 5.88 -21.76
N TRP A 108 -1.37 5.17 -22.04
CA TRP A 108 -1.73 4.72 -23.38
C TRP A 108 -2.51 5.77 -24.19
N ALA A 109 -3.22 6.71 -23.55
CA ALA A 109 -4.00 7.73 -24.25
C ALA A 109 -3.16 8.90 -24.82
N ARG A 110 -1.87 9.03 -24.48
CA ARG A 110 -1.01 10.12 -24.99
C ARG A 110 0.44 9.78 -25.33
N GLN A 111 0.86 8.51 -25.34
CA GLN A 111 2.10 8.13 -26.03
C GLN A 111 1.80 7.81 -27.50
N GLY A 112 1.36 8.84 -28.21
CA GLY A 112 1.54 8.90 -29.65
C GLY A 112 3.04 8.86 -29.94
N ARG A 113 3.49 7.73 -30.48
CA ARG A 113 4.57 7.59 -31.46
C ARG A 113 5.60 8.74 -31.43
N VAL A 114 6.56 8.67 -30.52
CA VAL A 114 7.90 9.15 -30.88
C VAL A 114 8.59 7.93 -31.49
N SER A 115 8.34 7.75 -32.78
CA SER A 115 9.14 6.89 -33.64
C SER A 115 10.58 7.36 -33.54
N VAL A 116 11.46 6.41 -33.26
CA VAL A 116 12.90 6.54 -33.50
C VAL A 116 13.06 6.74 -35.01
N ASP A 117 13.49 7.94 -35.40
CA ASP A 117 14.26 8.16 -36.64
C ASP A 117 15.76 8.19 -36.27
#